data_AF-A0A432J6V9-F1
#
_entry.id   AF-A0A432J6V9-F1
#
_cell.length_a   1.000
_cell.length_b   1.000
_cell.length_c   1.000
_cell.angle_alpha   90.00
_cell.angle_beta   90.00
_cell.angle_gamma   90.00
#
_symmetry.space_group_name_H-M   'P 1'
#
loop_
_entity.id
_entity.type
_entity.pdbx_description
1 polymer ?
#
loop_
_entity_poly.entity_id
_entity_poly.type
_entity_poly.pdbx_seq_one_letter_code
_entity_poly.pdbx_strand_id
1 'polypeptide(L)'
;SAALFMMLMHWVSNRVKSISDTRACLPAYGMSTASKRTFLPDCVAISGCKAGCVIIPEKGVTERLFSRRHIIMNNPSLTHPTDAELLAYLDDDAQWIDHIRHCADCQTHLQELRSKETMLTAQFYRVQCPAPLELGEYALHLLSRPRQAEIKQHLASCPHCNTEVSQLQDYLKLLAPVNQKTGLQTTAERVRVLVARLLSGPSDALLPPALQPAMAGVRGASTAPHVFEAGDFRIIIETQGDVTQPGAYSLLGLLIGETPPENFEVQLWQKETFVAKDKVDAFGNFNFDGLQSGAYDLKLLHSELEIRINTLEL
;
A
#
# COMPACT_ATOMS: atom_id res chain seq x y z
N SER A 1 16.47 -30.99 25.91
CA SER A 1 15.44 -30.31 25.11
C SER A 1 14.92 -29.02 25.77
N ALA A 2 14.62 -28.99 27.07
CA ALA A 2 14.13 -27.78 27.76
C ALA A 2 15.17 -26.64 27.94
N ALA A 3 16.47 -26.97 28.02
CA ALA A 3 17.53 -25.96 28.24
C ALA A 3 17.76 -25.03 27.04
N LEU A 4 17.55 -25.52 25.80
CA LEU A 4 17.68 -24.70 24.59
C LEU A 4 16.54 -23.68 24.46
N PHE A 5 15.34 -24.03 24.96
CA PHE A 5 14.17 -23.16 24.90
C PHE A 5 14.25 -22.01 25.92
N MET A 6 14.83 -22.25 27.10
CA MET A 6 15.09 -21.21 28.10
C MET A 6 16.16 -20.21 27.64
N MET A 7 17.21 -20.66 26.95
CA MET A 7 18.24 -19.76 26.40
C MET A 7 17.71 -18.86 25.27
N LEU A 8 16.83 -19.38 24.41
CA LEU A 8 16.23 -18.58 23.33
C LEU A 8 15.31 -17.47 23.86
N MET A 9 14.51 -17.76 24.91
CA MET A 9 13.61 -16.79 25.52
C MET A 9 14.35 -15.69 26.29
N HIS A 10 15.49 -16.01 26.92
CA HIS A 10 16.30 -15.00 27.62
C HIS A 10 16.98 -14.03 26.65
N TRP A 11 17.40 -14.50 25.47
CA TRP A 11 17.98 -13.66 24.43
C TRP A 11 16.95 -12.71 23.78
N VAL A 12 15.72 -13.18 23.53
CA VAL A 12 14.64 -12.35 22.97
C VAL A 12 14.18 -11.27 23.96
N SER A 13 14.12 -11.57 25.26
CA SER A 13 13.66 -10.59 26.26
C SER A 13 14.64 -9.43 26.50
N ASN A 14 15.93 -9.60 26.23
CA ASN A 14 16.91 -8.53 26.36
C ASN A 14 16.97 -7.59 25.15
N ARG A 15 16.54 -8.06 23.96
CA ARG A 15 16.58 -7.25 22.73
C ARG A 15 15.43 -6.24 22.62
N VAL A 16 14.29 -6.53 23.26
CA VAL A 16 13.10 -5.65 23.23
C VAL A 16 13.24 -4.42 24.16
N LYS A 17 14.09 -4.48 25.19
CA LYS A 17 14.30 -3.34 26.11
C LYS A 17 15.15 -2.20 25.53
N SER A 18 15.80 -2.38 24.39
CA SER A 18 16.72 -1.38 23.82
C SER A 18 16.06 -0.41 22.82
N ILE A 19 14.78 -0.57 22.49
CA ILE A 19 14.12 0.17 21.39
C ILE A 19 13.20 1.30 21.89
N SER A 20 13.04 1.49 23.20
CA SER A 20 12.10 2.49 23.74
C SER A 20 12.65 3.91 23.99
N ASP A 21 13.92 4.21 23.68
CA ASP A 21 14.53 5.52 23.95
C ASP A 21 15.05 6.21 22.68
N THR A 22 14.15 6.58 21.78
CA THR A 22 14.43 7.63 20.79
C THR A 22 13.28 8.62 20.76
N ARG A 23 13.45 9.70 21.52
CA ARG A 23 12.59 10.89 21.51
C ARG A 23 12.75 11.64 20.19
N ALA A 24 11.60 12.08 19.70
CA ALA A 24 11.38 12.88 18.51
C ALA A 24 12.11 14.24 18.53
N CYS A 25 12.73 14.61 17.40
CA CYS A 25 13.00 15.99 17.03
C CYS A 25 12.39 16.24 15.64
N LEU A 26 11.25 16.92 15.61
CA LEU A 26 10.69 17.58 14.42
C LEU A 26 11.28 19.00 14.33
N PRO A 27 11.70 19.49 13.15
CA PRO A 27 11.92 20.92 12.97
C PRO A 27 10.65 21.60 12.47
N ALA A 28 10.31 22.69 13.15
CA ALA A 28 9.26 23.63 12.77
C ALA A 28 9.66 24.43 11.52
N TYR A 29 8.83 24.41 10.48
CA TYR A 29 8.89 25.33 9.35
C TYR A 29 7.95 26.52 9.63
N GLY A 30 8.53 27.69 9.87
CA GLY A 30 7.82 28.97 9.98
C GLY A 30 8.19 29.88 8.82
N MET A 31 7.19 30.36 8.09
CA MET A 31 7.31 31.39 7.06
C MET A 31 7.57 32.76 7.69
N SER A 32 8.44 33.59 7.09
CA SER A 32 8.35 35.04 7.25
C SER A 32 8.87 35.79 6.02
N THR A 33 8.13 36.84 5.72
CA THR A 33 8.14 37.72 4.56
C THR A 33 9.24 38.79 4.55
N ALA A 34 9.61 39.19 3.33
CA ALA A 34 10.23 40.44 2.86
C ALA A 34 10.53 41.58 3.86
N SER A 35 11.77 42.11 3.83
CA SER A 35 12.02 43.56 3.98
C SER A 35 13.39 44.02 3.46
N LYS A 36 13.32 44.91 2.45
CA LYS A 36 14.14 46.07 2.04
C LYS A 36 15.64 46.20 2.42
N ARG A 37 16.43 46.29 1.33
CA ARG A 37 17.48 47.27 0.96
C ARG A 37 18.42 47.83 2.04
N THR A 38 19.73 47.66 1.79
CA THR A 38 20.67 48.80 1.72
C THR A 38 21.82 48.47 0.77
N PHE A 39 21.95 49.27 -0.28
CA PHE A 39 23.03 49.27 -1.26
C PHE A 39 24.12 50.23 -0.76
N LEU A 40 25.38 49.81 -0.77
CA LEU A 40 26.55 50.69 -0.86
C LEU A 40 27.40 50.22 -2.05
N PRO A 41 28.05 51.16 -2.78
CA PRO A 41 28.66 50.91 -4.08
C PRO A 41 30.10 50.40 -3.94
N ASP A 42 30.66 49.95 -5.06
CA ASP A 42 32.03 49.47 -5.29
C ASP A 42 32.23 47.94 -5.18
N CYS A 43 31.64 47.22 -6.14
CA CYS A 43 32.18 45.96 -6.63
C CYS A 43 32.06 45.91 -8.16
N VAL A 44 33.19 46.06 -8.84
CA VAL A 44 33.34 45.72 -10.25
C VAL A 44 33.26 44.21 -10.37
N ALA A 45 32.24 43.70 -11.06
CA ALA A 45 32.12 42.29 -11.39
C ALA A 45 33.11 41.94 -12.51
N ILE A 46 34.15 41.17 -12.19
CA ILE A 46 34.88 40.39 -13.19
C ILE A 46 34.29 38.98 -13.15
N SER A 47 33.54 38.64 -14.19
CA SER A 47 33.04 37.29 -14.42
C SER A 47 34.20 36.35 -14.74
N GLY A 48 34.31 35.28 -13.96
CA GLY A 48 35.07 34.08 -14.32
C GLY A 48 36.45 33.97 -13.69
N CYS A 49 36.52 33.50 -12.45
CA CYS A 49 37.68 32.76 -11.99
C CYS A 49 37.28 31.71 -10.95
N LYS A 50 37.54 30.45 -11.29
CA LYS A 50 37.56 29.30 -10.39
C LYS A 50 38.77 29.42 -9.45
N ALA A 51 38.61 28.87 -8.25
CA ALA A 51 39.65 28.62 -7.25
C ALA A 51 40.19 29.85 -6.51
N GLY A 52 40.09 29.80 -5.18
CA GLY A 52 40.58 30.81 -4.25
C GLY A 52 42.09 31.02 -4.41
N CYS A 53 42.44 32.24 -4.82
CA CYS A 53 43.78 32.77 -4.76
C CYS A 53 43.99 33.35 -3.35
N VAL A 54 44.85 32.74 -2.54
CA VAL A 54 45.28 33.30 -1.27
C VAL A 54 46.41 34.29 -1.55
N ILE A 55 46.18 35.56 -1.24
CA ILE A 55 47.18 36.62 -1.32
C ILE A 55 48.19 36.42 -0.18
N ILE A 56 49.44 36.11 -0.51
CA ILE A 56 50.57 36.21 0.43
C ILE A 56 51.12 37.64 0.35
N PRO A 57 51.20 38.40 1.45
CA PRO A 57 51.99 39.63 1.45
C PRO A 57 53.47 39.28 1.68
N GLU A 58 54.28 39.55 0.66
CA GLU A 58 55.72 39.72 0.82
C GLU A 58 55.99 40.99 1.64
N LYS A 59 56.67 40.86 2.78
CA LYS A 59 57.95 41.53 3.06
C LYS A 59 58.40 41.21 4.49
N GLY A 60 59.65 40.74 4.59
CA GLY A 60 60.27 40.31 5.83
C GLY A 60 60.51 41.41 6.84
N VAL A 61 60.87 40.98 8.06
CA VAL A 61 61.91 41.55 8.94
C VAL A 61 61.97 40.75 10.25
N THR A 62 63.15 40.19 10.50
CA THR A 62 63.81 39.87 11.78
C THR A 62 63.28 38.79 12.71
N GLU A 63 64.06 37.71 12.77
CA GLU A 63 64.61 37.09 13.99
C GLU A 63 64.13 37.69 15.32
N ARG A 64 63.20 37.01 15.98
CA ARG A 64 63.23 36.84 17.44
C ARG A 64 62.87 35.41 17.80
N LEU A 65 63.90 34.73 18.29
CA LEU A 65 63.91 33.64 19.24
C LEU A 65 62.61 33.54 20.07
N PHE A 66 61.65 32.76 19.58
CA PHE A 66 60.74 32.06 20.47
C PHE A 66 61.05 30.57 20.35
N SER A 67 61.93 30.15 21.25
CA SER A 67 62.05 28.78 21.71
C SER A 67 60.73 28.36 22.38
N ARG A 68 59.69 28.14 21.56
CA ARG A 68 58.65 27.17 21.88
C ARG A 68 59.14 25.87 21.27
N ARG A 69 59.85 25.09 22.08
CA ARG A 69 59.85 23.64 21.95
C ARG A 69 58.39 23.24 21.77
N HIS A 70 57.98 22.99 20.53
CA HIS A 70 56.82 22.16 20.28
C HIS A 70 57.18 20.84 20.94
N ILE A 71 56.63 20.64 22.14
CA ILE A 71 56.47 19.32 22.71
C ILE A 71 55.59 18.62 21.68
N ILE A 72 56.20 17.94 20.71
CA ILE A 72 55.58 16.81 20.05
C ILE A 72 55.40 15.83 21.20
N MET A 73 54.29 15.96 21.92
CA MET A 73 53.78 14.90 22.75
C MET A 73 53.46 13.78 21.77
N ASN A 74 54.47 12.94 21.52
CA ASN A 74 54.25 11.56 21.12
C ASN A 74 53.45 10.95 22.26
N ASN A 75 52.13 11.11 22.22
CA ASN A 75 51.21 10.49 23.14
C ASN A 75 51.10 9.02 22.68
N PRO A 76 51.58 8.04 23.46
CA PRO A 76 51.57 6.64 23.06
C PRO A 76 50.16 6.01 22.98
N SER A 77 49.10 6.83 23.05
CA SER A 77 47.70 6.48 22.75
C SER A 77 47.23 6.89 21.33
N LEU A 78 48.16 7.28 20.45
CA LEU A 78 47.93 7.64 19.04
C LEU A 78 47.92 6.42 18.09
N THR A 79 47.63 5.23 18.58
CA THR A 79 47.34 4.11 17.67
C THR A 79 45.91 4.29 17.17
N HIS A 80 45.76 4.76 15.94
CA HIS A 80 44.48 4.72 15.25
C HIS A 80 44.04 3.26 15.10
N PRO A 81 42.74 2.96 15.27
CA PRO A 81 42.21 1.63 15.03
C PRO A 81 42.46 1.20 13.58
N THR A 82 42.82 -0.06 13.41
CA THR A 82 42.91 -0.71 12.11
C THR A 82 41.52 -0.89 11.49
N ASP A 83 41.45 -1.13 10.18
CA ASP A 83 40.18 -1.37 9.48
C ASP A 83 39.40 -2.54 10.12
N ALA A 84 40.09 -3.59 10.58
CA ALA A 84 39.47 -4.73 11.26
C ALA A 84 38.82 -4.32 12.59
N GLU A 85 39.46 -3.44 13.35
CA GLU A 85 38.93 -2.92 14.62
C GLU A 85 37.79 -1.92 14.38
N LEU A 86 37.86 -1.11 13.32
CA LEU A 86 36.76 -0.23 12.90
C LEU A 86 35.54 -1.01 12.41
N LEU A 87 35.75 -2.15 11.73
CA LEU A 87 34.66 -3.06 11.34
C LEU A 87 34.06 -3.76 12.57
N ALA A 88 34.89 -4.26 13.49
CA ALA A 88 34.38 -4.85 14.75
C ALA A 88 33.55 -3.84 15.56
N TYR A 89 33.92 -2.56 15.53
CA TYR A 89 33.12 -1.48 16.13
C TYR A 89 31.74 -1.30 15.48
N LEU A 90 31.58 -1.55 14.17
CA LEU A 90 30.27 -1.52 13.51
C LEU A 90 29.35 -2.66 13.98
N ASP A 91 29.95 -3.78 14.40
CA ASP A 91 29.27 -4.94 14.96
C ASP A 91 29.04 -4.83 16.50
N ASP A 92 28.94 -3.60 17.01
CA ASP A 92 28.70 -3.27 18.44
C ASP A 92 29.88 -3.53 19.41
N ASP A 93 31.14 -3.59 18.95
CA ASP A 93 32.31 -3.61 19.86
C ASP A 93 32.66 -2.19 20.37
N ALA A 94 32.60 -2.01 21.70
CA ALA A 94 32.68 -0.70 22.34
C ALA A 94 34.11 -0.14 22.55
N GLN A 95 35.16 -0.89 22.20
CA GLN A 95 36.55 -0.56 22.59
C GLN A 95 37.08 0.79 22.05
N TRP A 96 36.49 1.32 20.97
CA TRP A 96 36.99 2.53 20.28
C TRP A 96 36.05 3.73 20.30
N ILE A 97 34.93 3.67 21.05
CA ILE A 97 33.91 4.73 21.10
C ILE A 97 34.53 6.10 21.41
N ASP A 98 35.36 6.18 22.45
CA ASP A 98 35.91 7.45 22.91
C ASP A 98 36.94 8.03 21.93
N HIS A 99 37.74 7.20 21.27
CA HIS A 99 38.68 7.67 20.25
C HIS A 99 37.94 8.16 19.00
N ILE A 100 36.99 7.36 18.48
CA ILE A 100 36.22 7.70 17.27
C ILE A 100 35.44 8.99 17.49
N ARG A 101 34.93 9.28 18.69
CA ARG A 101 34.25 10.56 18.98
C ARG A 101 35.15 11.79 18.86
N HIS A 102 36.45 11.66 19.10
CA HIS A 102 37.38 12.79 19.16
C HIS A 102 38.34 12.90 17.96
N CYS A 103 38.46 11.85 17.14
CA CYS A 103 39.33 11.84 15.96
C CYS A 103 38.54 11.97 14.66
N ALA A 104 38.69 13.10 13.95
CA ALA A 104 38.01 13.37 12.68
C ALA A 104 38.38 12.37 11.57
N ASP A 105 39.65 11.97 11.48
CA ASP A 105 40.12 11.05 10.45
C ASP A 105 39.49 9.66 10.60
N CYS A 106 39.41 9.15 11.84
CA CYS A 106 38.73 7.89 12.13
C CYS A 106 37.22 7.97 11.88
N GLN A 107 36.59 9.13 12.09
CA GLN A 107 35.17 9.31 11.73
C GLN A 107 34.96 9.25 10.22
N THR A 108 35.81 9.92 9.43
CA THR A 108 35.75 9.86 7.98
C THR A 108 35.97 8.44 7.47
N HIS A 109 36.99 7.74 7.99
CA HIS A 109 37.26 6.36 7.59
C HIS A 109 36.10 5.42 7.97
N LEU A 110 35.52 5.57 9.16
CA LEU A 110 34.35 4.80 9.57
C LEU A 110 33.14 5.05 8.64
N GLN A 111 32.92 6.29 8.20
CA GLN A 111 31.86 6.60 7.23
C GLN A 111 32.11 5.93 5.87
N GLU A 112 33.35 5.92 5.38
CA GLU A 112 33.71 5.21 4.15
C GLU A 112 33.45 3.71 4.27
N LEU A 113 33.88 3.08 5.37
CA LEU A 113 33.64 1.66 5.62
C LEU A 113 32.14 1.34 5.69
N ARG A 114 31.36 2.15 6.40
CA ARG A 114 29.88 2.01 6.44
C ARG A 114 29.25 2.12 5.05
N SER A 115 29.74 3.03 4.22
CA SER A 115 29.21 3.19 2.85
C SER A 115 29.49 1.95 2.00
N LYS A 116 30.68 1.36 2.14
CA LYS A 116 31.08 0.14 1.43
C LYS A 116 30.28 -1.06 1.92
N GLU A 117 30.13 -1.21 3.24
CA GLU A 117 29.30 -2.26 3.85
C GLU A 117 27.84 -2.16 3.40
N THR A 118 27.27 -0.95 3.41
CA THR A 118 25.89 -0.73 2.95
C THR A 118 25.74 -1.10 1.47
N MET A 119 26.69 -0.71 0.62
CA MET A 119 26.67 -1.04 -0.80
C MET A 119 26.79 -2.55 -1.03
N LEU A 120 27.73 -3.22 -0.36
CA LEU A 120 27.92 -4.67 -0.48
C LEU A 120 26.70 -5.41 0.06
N THR A 121 26.19 -5.02 1.22
CA THR A 121 24.95 -5.57 1.78
C THR A 121 23.81 -5.41 0.79
N ALA A 122 23.59 -4.22 0.21
CA ALA A 122 22.54 -4.02 -0.79
C ALA A 122 22.71 -4.91 -2.04
N GLN A 123 23.95 -5.12 -2.49
CA GLN A 123 24.26 -5.98 -3.64
C GLN A 123 24.05 -7.47 -3.34
N PHE A 124 24.40 -7.92 -2.13
CA PHE A 124 24.42 -9.35 -1.78
C PHE A 124 23.21 -9.83 -0.98
N TYR A 125 22.44 -8.93 -0.37
CA TYR A 125 21.30 -9.23 0.53
C TYR A 125 20.19 -10.08 -0.12
N ARG A 126 20.12 -10.13 -1.46
CA ARG A 126 19.10 -10.90 -2.20
C ARG A 126 19.63 -11.92 -3.19
N VAL A 127 20.93 -12.18 -3.22
CA VAL A 127 21.52 -13.10 -4.22
C VAL A 127 20.95 -14.53 -4.09
N GLN A 128 20.57 -14.94 -2.89
CA GLN A 128 19.98 -16.26 -2.63
C GLN A 128 18.48 -16.20 -2.30
N CYS A 129 17.88 -15.02 -2.36
CA CYS A 129 16.47 -14.82 -2.02
C CYS A 129 15.60 -14.92 -3.29
N PRO A 130 14.40 -15.50 -3.22
CA PRO A 130 13.43 -15.43 -4.31
C PRO A 130 13.13 -13.98 -4.72
N ALA A 131 12.74 -13.79 -5.98
CA ALA A 131 12.39 -12.45 -6.45
C ALA A 131 11.15 -11.93 -5.69
N PRO A 132 11.06 -10.62 -5.38
CA PRO A 132 9.91 -10.09 -4.64
C PRO A 132 8.56 -10.34 -5.31
N LEU A 133 8.51 -10.41 -6.64
CA LEU A 133 7.30 -10.78 -7.37
C LEU A 133 6.84 -12.22 -7.04
N GLU A 134 7.76 -13.18 -6.99
CA GLU A 134 7.45 -14.57 -6.65
C GLU A 134 6.96 -14.70 -5.19
N LEU A 135 7.48 -13.88 -4.27
CA LEU A 135 6.97 -13.83 -2.89
C LEU A 135 5.52 -13.33 -2.83
N GLY A 136 5.16 -12.37 -3.68
CA GLY A 136 3.78 -11.90 -3.84
C GLY A 136 2.87 -12.99 -4.41
N GLU A 137 3.29 -13.66 -5.49
CA GLU A 137 2.55 -14.77 -6.09
C GLU A 137 2.39 -15.95 -5.12
N TYR A 138 3.40 -16.22 -4.30
CA TYR A 138 3.35 -17.19 -3.21
C TYR A 138 2.27 -16.82 -2.18
N ALA A 139 2.23 -15.56 -1.74
CA ALA A 139 1.24 -15.07 -0.78
C ALA A 139 -0.20 -15.13 -1.31
N LEU A 140 -0.38 -14.97 -2.62
CA LEU A 140 -1.67 -15.08 -3.31
C LEU A 140 -2.01 -16.51 -3.77
N HIS A 141 -1.16 -17.50 -3.45
CA HIS A 141 -1.30 -18.90 -3.87
C HIS A 141 -1.38 -19.12 -5.40
N LEU A 142 -0.78 -18.23 -6.20
CA LEU A 142 -0.80 -18.30 -7.67
C LEU A 142 0.32 -19.18 -8.26
N LEU A 143 1.34 -19.50 -7.47
CA LEU A 143 2.45 -20.34 -7.91
C LEU A 143 2.06 -21.82 -8.03
N SER A 144 2.76 -22.56 -8.88
CA SER A 144 2.63 -24.02 -8.96
C SER A 144 3.03 -24.70 -7.64
N ARG A 145 2.41 -25.84 -7.32
CA ARG A 145 2.73 -26.62 -6.10
C ARG A 145 4.23 -26.90 -5.88
N PRO A 146 5.04 -27.29 -6.88
CA PRO A 146 6.47 -27.49 -6.65
C PRO A 146 7.21 -26.20 -6.27
N ARG A 147 6.93 -25.08 -6.96
CA ARG A 147 7.58 -23.79 -6.65
C ARG A 147 7.18 -23.25 -5.28
N GLN A 148 5.92 -23.44 -4.87
CA GLN A 148 5.47 -23.11 -3.52
C GLN A 148 6.25 -23.87 -2.44
N ALA A 149 6.58 -25.15 -2.67
CA ALA A 149 7.35 -25.94 -1.70
C ALA A 149 8.79 -25.41 -1.54
N GLU A 150 9.44 -25.02 -2.64
CA GLU A 150 10.79 -24.43 -2.63
C GLU A 150 10.80 -23.10 -1.85
N ILE A 151 9.85 -22.20 -2.13
CA ILE A 151 9.74 -20.93 -1.41
C ILE A 151 9.43 -21.18 0.06
N LYS A 152 8.52 -22.10 0.38
CA LYS A 152 8.21 -22.45 1.77
C LYS A 152 9.44 -22.96 2.53
N GLN A 153 10.30 -23.75 1.88
CA GLN A 153 11.58 -24.18 2.45
C GLN A 153 12.51 -22.99 2.69
N HIS A 154 12.62 -22.06 1.74
CA HIS A 154 13.43 -20.85 1.90
C HIS A 154 12.93 -19.96 3.05
N LEU A 155 11.62 -19.77 3.19
CA LEU A 155 11.01 -18.98 4.27
C LEU A 155 11.27 -19.57 5.66
N ALA A 156 11.53 -20.87 5.76
CA ALA A 156 11.94 -21.50 7.02
C ALA A 156 13.39 -21.14 7.43
N SER A 157 14.25 -20.81 6.46
CA SER A 157 15.65 -20.44 6.70
C SER A 157 15.92 -18.92 6.70
N CYS A 158 15.13 -18.13 5.96
CA CYS A 158 15.38 -16.70 5.76
C CYS A 158 14.37 -15.83 6.52
N PRO A 159 14.78 -15.13 7.60
CA PRO A 159 13.87 -14.29 8.40
C PRO A 159 13.38 -13.04 7.64
N HIS A 160 14.18 -12.54 6.69
CA HIS A 160 13.83 -11.36 5.90
C HIS A 160 12.67 -11.61 4.95
N CYS A 161 12.76 -12.67 4.13
CA CYS A 161 11.67 -13.05 3.24
C CYS A 161 10.40 -13.46 4.01
N ASN A 162 10.54 -14.06 5.19
CA ASN A 162 9.41 -14.36 6.07
C ASN A 162 8.69 -13.07 6.53
N THR A 163 9.46 -12.07 6.94
CA THR A 163 8.92 -10.75 7.32
C THR A 163 8.19 -10.09 6.13
N GLU A 164 8.78 -10.12 4.93
CA GLU A 164 8.17 -9.57 3.71
C GLU A 164 6.83 -10.25 3.38
N VAL A 165 6.78 -11.59 3.41
CA VAL A 165 5.54 -12.34 3.16
C VAL A 165 4.48 -12.07 4.23
N SER A 166 4.86 -11.98 5.51
CA SER A 166 3.92 -11.65 6.59
C SER A 166 3.31 -10.27 6.42
N GLN A 167 4.13 -9.26 6.07
CA GLN A 167 3.65 -7.89 5.82
C GLN A 167 2.68 -7.83 4.64
N LEU A 168 2.97 -8.54 3.55
CA LEU A 168 2.08 -8.69 2.39
C LEU A 168 0.74 -9.32 2.80
N GLN A 169 0.77 -10.41 3.57
CA GLN A 169 -0.43 -11.08 4.04
C GLN A 169 -1.29 -10.18 4.93
N ASP A 170 -0.67 -9.42 5.83
CA ASP A 170 -1.39 -8.50 6.71
C ASP A 170 -2.01 -7.33 5.93
N TYR A 171 -1.31 -6.80 4.92
CA TYR A 171 -1.88 -5.82 4.01
C TYR A 171 -3.08 -6.37 3.23
N LEU A 172 -2.99 -7.61 2.72
CA LEU A 172 -4.11 -8.26 2.03
C LEU A 172 -5.31 -8.49 2.95
N LYS A 173 -5.09 -8.80 4.24
CA LYS A 173 -6.19 -8.91 5.22
C LYS A 173 -6.87 -7.55 5.47
N LEU A 174 -6.12 -6.45 5.44
CA LEU A 174 -6.68 -5.10 5.58
C LEU A 174 -7.53 -4.71 4.38
N LEU A 175 -7.15 -5.16 3.18
CA LEU A 175 -7.88 -4.87 1.94
C LEU A 175 -9.07 -5.81 1.69
N ALA A 176 -9.06 -7.01 2.25
CA ALA A 176 -10.20 -7.91 2.16
C ALA A 176 -11.42 -7.18 2.73
N PRO A 177 -12.51 -6.98 1.95
CA PRO A 177 -13.71 -6.34 2.46
C PRO A 177 -14.14 -7.08 3.72
N VAL A 178 -14.53 -6.33 4.75
CA VAL A 178 -15.01 -6.84 6.03
C VAL A 178 -16.33 -7.58 5.81
N ASN A 179 -16.26 -8.76 5.22
CA ASN A 179 -17.34 -9.72 5.19
C ASN A 179 -17.42 -10.25 6.62
N GLN A 180 -18.28 -9.59 7.40
CA GLN A 180 -18.60 -9.90 8.79
C GLN A 180 -18.69 -11.40 9.00
N LYS A 181 -17.59 -11.99 9.49
CA LYS A 181 -17.65 -13.26 10.21
C LYS A 181 -18.20 -12.96 11.60
N THR A 182 -19.49 -12.65 11.69
CA THR A 182 -20.24 -12.91 12.91
C THR A 182 -20.41 -14.43 12.99
N GLY A 183 -19.49 -15.04 13.72
CA GLY A 183 -19.62 -16.41 14.15
C GLY A 183 -20.92 -16.56 14.93
N LEU A 184 -21.80 -17.42 14.43
CA LEU A 184 -22.44 -18.48 15.19
C LEU A 184 -23.05 -19.45 14.18
N GLN A 185 -22.49 -20.65 14.18
CA GLN A 185 -22.95 -21.78 13.37
C GLN A 185 -24.28 -22.27 13.95
N THR A 186 -25.33 -22.24 13.13
CA THR A 186 -26.53 -23.07 13.30
C THR A 186 -26.81 -23.71 11.95
N THR A 187 -26.55 -25.01 11.91
CA THR A 187 -26.89 -25.95 10.85
C THR A 187 -28.41 -26.07 10.75
N ALA A 188 -28.99 -25.26 9.87
CA ALA A 188 -30.31 -25.49 9.28
C ALA A 188 -30.30 -24.69 7.97
N GLU A 189 -30.16 -25.40 6.85
CA GLU A 189 -30.51 -24.97 5.48
C GLU A 189 -30.54 -23.45 5.29
N ARG A 190 -29.36 -22.82 5.31
CA ARG A 190 -29.22 -21.36 5.34
C ARG A 190 -29.30 -20.84 3.91
N VAL A 191 -30.51 -20.56 3.45
CA VAL A 191 -30.70 -19.65 2.32
C VAL A 191 -29.96 -18.36 2.64
N ARG A 192 -28.91 -18.07 1.87
CA ARG A 192 -28.13 -16.84 2.05
C ARG A 192 -28.92 -15.73 1.38
N VAL A 193 -29.62 -14.94 2.20
CA VAL A 193 -30.30 -13.74 1.71
C VAL A 193 -29.28 -12.59 1.66
N LEU A 194 -28.95 -12.16 0.45
CA LEU A 194 -28.15 -10.97 0.19
C LEU A 194 -29.11 -9.81 -0.11
N VAL A 195 -29.04 -8.75 0.69
CA VAL A 195 -29.77 -7.51 0.40
C VAL A 195 -28.86 -6.64 -0.46
N ALA A 196 -29.30 -6.36 -1.68
CA ALA A 196 -28.50 -5.57 -2.59
C ALA A 196 -28.51 -4.09 -2.15
N ARG A 197 -27.34 -3.46 -2.19
CA ARG A 197 -27.18 -2.03 -1.89
C ARG A 197 -27.09 -1.25 -3.19
N LEU A 198 -27.88 -0.19 -3.33
CA LEU A 198 -27.77 0.75 -4.44
C LEU A 198 -26.44 1.52 -4.34
N LEU A 199 -25.58 1.39 -5.35
CA LEU A 199 -24.28 2.09 -5.43
C LEU A 199 -24.36 3.40 -6.19
N SER A 200 -25.30 3.54 -7.12
CA SER A 200 -25.48 4.76 -7.91
C SER A 200 -26.95 4.92 -8.26
N GLY A 201 -27.56 6.01 -7.79
CA GLY A 201 -28.85 6.49 -8.27
C GLY A 201 -28.68 7.50 -9.42
N PRO A 202 -29.78 7.90 -10.07
CA PRO A 202 -29.78 8.81 -11.23
C PRO A 202 -29.18 10.20 -10.96
N SER A 203 -28.76 10.51 -9.74
CA SER A 203 -28.31 11.83 -9.31
C SER A 203 -26.81 11.92 -8.92
N ASP A 204 -26.08 10.81 -8.79
CA ASP A 204 -24.77 10.81 -8.07
C ASP A 204 -23.60 10.16 -8.82
N ALA A 205 -23.68 10.00 -10.14
CA ALA A 205 -22.59 9.42 -10.94
C ALA A 205 -21.39 10.39 -11.10
N LEU A 206 -20.52 10.45 -10.10
CA LEU A 206 -19.17 11.06 -10.17
C LEU A 206 -18.10 10.04 -10.64
N LEU A 207 -18.44 9.19 -11.61
CA LEU A 207 -17.47 8.26 -12.22
C LEU A 207 -16.59 8.99 -13.26
N PRO A 208 -15.29 8.65 -13.36
CA PRO A 208 -14.40 9.21 -14.38
C PRO A 208 -14.86 8.83 -15.81
N PRO A 209 -14.72 9.74 -16.79
CA PRO A 209 -15.46 9.74 -18.07
C PRO A 209 -14.99 8.74 -19.14
N ALA A 210 -14.35 7.62 -18.79
CA ALA A 210 -13.62 6.82 -19.77
C ALA A 210 -14.36 5.62 -20.39
N LEU A 211 -15.56 5.24 -19.92
CA LEU A 211 -16.27 4.04 -20.44
C LEU A 211 -17.80 4.20 -20.48
N GLN A 212 -18.31 5.35 -20.91
CA GLN A 212 -19.72 5.45 -21.30
C GLN A 212 -19.82 5.35 -22.83
N PRO A 213 -20.45 4.31 -23.40
CA PRO A 213 -20.79 4.32 -24.81
C PRO A 213 -21.68 5.53 -25.10
N ALA A 214 -21.19 6.42 -25.95
CA ALA A 214 -21.91 7.61 -26.37
C ALA A 214 -23.12 7.20 -27.22
N MET A 215 -24.27 6.99 -26.57
CA MET A 215 -25.57 6.91 -27.25
C MET A 215 -26.03 8.33 -27.59
N ALA A 216 -25.39 8.91 -28.61
CA ALA A 216 -25.82 10.16 -29.21
C ALA A 216 -27.08 9.91 -30.06
N GLY A 217 -28.23 10.45 -29.62
CA GLY A 217 -29.27 10.88 -30.56
C GLY A 217 -30.69 10.32 -30.44
N VAL A 218 -31.01 9.46 -29.47
CA VAL A 218 -32.40 9.02 -29.27
C VAL A 218 -33.03 9.85 -28.15
N ARG A 219 -33.92 10.79 -28.51
CA ARG A 219 -34.76 11.53 -27.57
C ARG A 219 -35.82 10.61 -26.97
N GLY A 220 -35.40 9.72 -26.08
CA GLY A 220 -36.26 9.05 -25.12
C GLY A 220 -35.76 9.47 -23.73
N ALA A 221 -36.67 9.75 -22.81
CA ALA A 221 -36.31 9.93 -21.41
C ALA A 221 -35.89 8.57 -20.84
N SER A 222 -34.69 8.10 -21.17
CA SER A 222 -34.12 6.91 -20.55
C SER A 222 -33.65 7.30 -19.15
N THR A 223 -34.22 6.65 -18.15
CA THR A 223 -33.76 6.77 -16.77
C THR A 223 -32.35 6.20 -16.71
N ALA A 224 -31.44 6.86 -15.98
CA ALA A 224 -30.08 6.35 -15.81
C ALA A 224 -30.11 4.94 -15.20
N PRO A 225 -29.22 4.03 -15.62
CA PRO A 225 -29.23 2.67 -15.11
C PRO A 225 -28.94 2.66 -13.60
N HIS A 226 -29.69 1.86 -12.86
CA HIS A 226 -29.49 1.64 -11.43
C HIS A 226 -28.52 0.48 -11.22
N VAL A 227 -27.46 0.70 -10.43
CA VAL A 227 -26.45 -0.32 -10.14
C VAL A 227 -26.56 -0.77 -8.70
N PHE A 228 -26.80 -2.06 -8.50
CA PHE A 228 -26.91 -2.72 -7.21
C PHE A 228 -25.76 -3.71 -7.01
N GLU A 229 -25.31 -3.85 -5.78
CA GLU A 229 -24.27 -4.81 -5.39
C GLU A 229 -24.75 -5.69 -4.24
N ALA A 230 -24.53 -7.00 -4.36
CA ALA A 230 -24.95 -8.02 -3.42
C ALA A 230 -23.87 -9.12 -3.32
N GLY A 231 -22.93 -8.96 -2.38
CA GLY A 231 -21.79 -9.88 -2.29
C GLY A 231 -20.92 -9.79 -3.55
N ASP A 232 -20.71 -10.93 -4.22
CA ASP A 232 -19.89 -11.02 -5.44
C ASP A 232 -20.71 -10.80 -6.72
N PHE A 233 -21.97 -10.35 -6.57
CA PHE A 233 -22.88 -10.07 -7.66
C PHE A 233 -23.13 -8.58 -7.84
N ARG A 234 -23.14 -8.14 -9.09
CA ARG A 234 -23.55 -6.81 -9.51
C ARG A 234 -24.76 -6.93 -10.43
N ILE A 235 -25.81 -6.18 -10.10
CA ILE A 235 -27.04 -6.14 -10.87
C ILE A 235 -27.20 -4.73 -11.43
N ILE A 236 -27.32 -4.63 -12.74
CA ILE A 236 -27.59 -3.37 -13.45
C ILE A 236 -29.02 -3.45 -13.95
N ILE A 237 -29.86 -2.48 -13.58
CA ILE A 237 -31.26 -2.42 -14.01
C ILE A 237 -31.50 -1.13 -14.77
N GLU A 238 -32.13 -1.25 -15.94
CA GLU A 238 -32.59 -0.15 -16.77
C GLU A 238 -34.09 -0.24 -16.98
N THR A 239 -34.76 0.90 -16.97
CA THR A 239 -36.20 1.01 -17.14
C THR A 239 -36.50 1.85 -18.38
N GLN A 240 -37.32 1.32 -19.28
CA GLN A 240 -37.68 1.97 -20.54
C GLN A 240 -39.20 2.07 -20.64
N GLY A 241 -39.71 3.25 -20.97
CA GLY A 241 -41.14 3.40 -21.27
C GLY A 241 -41.50 2.70 -22.58
N ASP A 242 -42.59 1.94 -22.61
CA ASP A 242 -43.11 1.31 -23.81
C ASP A 242 -43.76 2.37 -24.72
N VAL A 243 -43.26 2.48 -25.95
CA VAL A 243 -43.77 3.42 -26.95
C VAL A 243 -45.14 2.99 -27.48
N THR A 244 -45.44 1.69 -27.45
CA THR A 244 -46.70 1.13 -27.96
C THR A 244 -47.84 1.24 -26.97
N GLN A 245 -47.55 1.24 -25.66
CA GLN A 245 -48.53 1.32 -24.58
C GLN A 245 -48.14 2.43 -23.58
N PRO A 246 -48.69 3.65 -23.72
CA PRO A 246 -48.41 4.74 -22.80
C PRO A 246 -48.68 4.34 -21.34
N GLY A 247 -47.66 4.47 -20.48
CA GLY A 247 -47.73 4.10 -19.07
C GLY A 247 -47.32 2.66 -18.76
N ALA A 248 -47.02 1.85 -19.79
CA ALA A 248 -46.32 0.60 -19.62
C ALA A 248 -44.79 0.81 -19.69
N TYR A 249 -44.05 -0.03 -18.97
CA TYR A 249 -42.60 -0.01 -18.86
C TYR A 249 -42.03 -1.39 -19.15
N SER A 250 -40.82 -1.41 -19.71
CA SER A 250 -39.96 -2.57 -19.84
C SER A 250 -38.80 -2.43 -18.84
N LEU A 251 -38.55 -3.48 -18.07
CA LEU A 251 -37.45 -3.57 -17.11
C LEU A 251 -36.41 -4.55 -17.66
N LEU A 252 -35.25 -4.03 -18.02
CA LEU A 252 -34.11 -4.82 -18.47
C LEU A 252 -33.09 -4.91 -17.35
N GLY A 253 -32.59 -6.11 -17.09
CA GLY A 253 -31.56 -6.32 -16.08
C GLY A 253 -30.40 -7.17 -16.56
N LEU A 254 -29.21 -6.88 -16.02
CA LEU A 254 -27.96 -7.61 -16.25
C LEU A 254 -27.35 -8.02 -14.91
N LEU A 255 -27.11 -9.32 -14.75
CA LEU A 255 -26.44 -9.93 -13.60
C LEU A 255 -25.00 -10.31 -13.96
N ILE A 256 -24.03 -9.77 -13.20
CA ILE A 256 -22.60 -10.03 -13.34
C ILE A 256 -22.08 -10.63 -12.04
N GLY A 257 -21.35 -11.75 -12.09
CA GLY A 257 -20.75 -12.39 -10.90
C GLY A 257 -19.77 -13.51 -11.25
N GLU A 258 -19.12 -14.09 -10.23
CA GLU A 258 -18.14 -15.18 -10.40
C GLU A 258 -18.76 -16.51 -10.85
N THR A 259 -19.98 -16.81 -10.38
CA THR A 259 -20.71 -17.99 -10.84
C THR A 259 -21.43 -17.67 -12.15
N PRO A 260 -21.43 -18.59 -13.12
CA PRO A 260 -22.13 -18.36 -14.37
C PRO A 260 -23.60 -18.03 -14.05
N PRO A 261 -24.14 -16.91 -14.55
CA PRO A 261 -25.45 -16.40 -14.15
C PRO A 261 -26.61 -17.26 -14.69
N GLU A 262 -26.29 -18.27 -15.50
CA GLU A 262 -27.25 -19.27 -15.94
C GLU A 262 -27.91 -19.96 -14.74
N ASN A 263 -29.22 -20.17 -14.83
CA ASN A 263 -30.08 -20.77 -13.80
C ASN A 263 -30.49 -19.86 -12.63
N PHE A 264 -30.27 -18.56 -12.68
CA PHE A 264 -31.01 -17.65 -11.79
C PHE A 264 -32.46 -17.52 -12.28
N GLU A 265 -33.43 -17.68 -11.37
CA GLU A 265 -34.82 -17.30 -11.60
C GLU A 265 -35.05 -15.91 -11.00
N VAL A 266 -35.54 -14.98 -11.83
CA VAL A 266 -35.88 -13.62 -11.41
C VAL A 266 -37.38 -13.54 -11.19
N GLN A 267 -37.79 -13.06 -10.03
CA GLN A 267 -39.18 -12.87 -9.68
C GLN A 267 -39.43 -11.40 -9.34
N LEU A 268 -40.48 -10.84 -9.94
CA LEU A 268 -40.93 -9.48 -9.71
C LEU A 268 -42.18 -9.49 -8.83
N TRP A 269 -42.16 -8.69 -7.77
CA TRP A 269 -43.22 -8.59 -6.78
C TRP A 269 -43.69 -7.13 -6.65
N GLN A 270 -44.98 -6.92 -6.40
CA GLN A 270 -45.55 -5.60 -6.11
C GLN A 270 -46.43 -5.71 -4.87
N LYS A 271 -46.06 -5.01 -3.78
CA LYS A 271 -46.78 -5.05 -2.49
C LYS A 271 -47.12 -6.49 -2.06
N GLU A 272 -46.11 -7.36 -2.05
CA GLU A 272 -46.21 -8.80 -1.72
C GLU A 272 -47.03 -9.65 -2.70
N THR A 273 -47.55 -9.08 -3.79
CA THR A 273 -48.21 -9.83 -4.86
C THR A 273 -47.18 -10.21 -5.92
N PHE A 274 -47.11 -11.49 -6.26
CA PHE A 274 -46.28 -11.97 -7.36
C PHE A 274 -46.82 -11.42 -8.69
N VAL A 275 -45.98 -10.73 -9.46
CA VAL A 275 -46.36 -10.10 -10.74
C VAL A 275 -45.90 -10.98 -11.90
N ALA A 276 -44.61 -11.29 -11.94
CA ALA A 276 -44.01 -12.01 -13.06
C ALA A 276 -42.75 -12.77 -12.63
N LYS A 277 -42.33 -13.73 -13.46
CA LYS A 277 -41.03 -14.38 -13.35
C LYS A 277 -40.37 -14.53 -14.71
N ASP A 278 -39.06 -14.48 -14.73
CA ASP A 278 -38.22 -14.72 -15.89
C ASP A 278 -36.95 -15.49 -15.49
N LYS A 279 -36.19 -15.99 -16.47
CA LYS A 279 -34.90 -16.64 -16.23
C LYS A 279 -33.77 -15.78 -16.73
N VAL A 280 -32.68 -15.78 -15.98
CA VAL A 280 -31.43 -15.18 -16.45
C VAL A 280 -30.82 -16.05 -17.55
N ASP A 281 -30.52 -15.45 -18.69
CA ASP A 281 -29.90 -16.12 -19.83
C ASP A 281 -28.40 -16.40 -19.60
N ALA A 282 -27.75 -17.04 -20.58
CA ALA A 282 -26.32 -17.37 -20.51
C ALA A 282 -25.40 -16.14 -20.44
N PHE A 283 -25.90 -14.96 -20.78
CA PHE A 283 -25.17 -13.69 -20.76
C PHE A 283 -25.49 -12.84 -19.53
N GLY A 284 -26.37 -13.32 -18.63
CA GLY A 284 -26.77 -12.59 -17.44
C GLY A 284 -27.98 -11.67 -17.63
N ASN A 285 -28.65 -11.69 -18.78
CA ASN A 285 -29.78 -10.80 -19.05
C ASN A 285 -31.12 -11.40 -18.59
N PHE A 286 -32.05 -10.53 -18.19
CA PHE A 286 -33.46 -10.85 -17.98
C PHE A 286 -34.33 -9.64 -18.36
N ASN A 287 -35.60 -9.87 -18.72
CA ASN A 287 -36.51 -8.81 -19.17
C ASN A 287 -37.95 -8.99 -18.67
N PHE A 288 -38.60 -7.89 -18.30
CA PHE A 288 -40.03 -7.84 -18.02
C PHE A 288 -40.69 -6.70 -18.80
N ASP A 289 -41.65 -7.04 -19.65
CA ASP A 289 -42.40 -6.06 -20.44
C ASP A 289 -43.80 -5.80 -19.88
N GLY A 290 -44.41 -4.67 -20.25
CA GLY A 290 -45.81 -4.37 -19.93
C GLY A 290 -46.07 -4.01 -18.46
N LEU A 291 -45.04 -3.58 -17.72
CA LEU A 291 -45.15 -3.22 -16.32
C LEU A 291 -45.82 -1.87 -16.13
N GLN A 292 -46.73 -1.74 -15.16
CA GLN A 292 -47.32 -0.44 -14.82
C GLN A 292 -46.35 0.36 -13.92
N SER A 293 -46.47 1.68 -13.87
CA SER A 293 -45.71 2.49 -12.90
C SER A 293 -46.01 2.08 -11.46
N GLY A 294 -45.00 2.12 -10.60
CA GLY A 294 -45.13 1.72 -9.20
C GLY A 294 -43.84 1.20 -8.56
N ALA A 295 -43.93 0.85 -7.28
CA ALA A 295 -42.83 0.27 -6.52
C ALA A 295 -42.86 -1.26 -6.61
N TYR A 296 -41.74 -1.85 -7.02
CA TYR A 296 -41.56 -3.28 -7.18
C TYR A 296 -40.39 -3.78 -6.32
N ASP A 297 -40.46 -5.05 -5.92
CA ASP A 297 -39.36 -5.79 -5.33
C ASP A 297 -38.88 -6.85 -6.31
N LEU A 298 -37.57 -6.91 -6.54
CA LEU A 298 -36.94 -7.91 -7.41
C LEU A 298 -36.23 -8.95 -6.55
N LYS A 299 -36.51 -10.23 -6.80
CA LYS A 299 -35.84 -11.36 -6.16
C LYS A 299 -35.14 -12.21 -7.20
N LEU A 300 -33.85 -12.45 -7.01
CA LEU A 300 -33.09 -13.39 -7.84
C LEU A 300 -32.79 -14.64 -7.00
N LEU A 301 -33.21 -15.80 -7.48
CA LEU A 301 -33.12 -17.08 -6.79
C LEU A 301 -32.20 -18.02 -7.56
N HIS A 302 -31.20 -18.59 -6.89
CA HIS A 302 -30.34 -19.61 -7.46
C HIS A 302 -29.91 -20.62 -6.41
N SER A 303 -30.37 -21.86 -6.54
CA SER A 303 -30.07 -22.95 -5.59
C SER A 303 -30.40 -22.53 -4.15
N GLU A 304 -29.40 -22.17 -3.34
CA GLU A 304 -29.53 -21.72 -1.94
C GLU A 304 -29.28 -20.20 -1.75
N LEU A 305 -29.08 -19.46 -2.83
CA LEU A 305 -28.84 -18.02 -2.82
C LEU A 305 -30.12 -17.25 -3.17
N GLU A 306 -30.45 -16.26 -2.35
CA GLU A 306 -31.52 -15.30 -2.63
C GLU A 306 -30.95 -13.88 -2.59
N ILE A 307 -31.03 -13.16 -3.71
CA ILE A 307 -30.69 -11.73 -3.78
C ILE A 307 -31.99 -10.94 -3.81
N ARG A 308 -32.15 -9.99 -2.88
CA ARG A 308 -33.31 -9.09 -2.82
C ARG A 308 -32.91 -7.66 -3.13
N ILE A 309 -33.60 -7.06 -4.09
CA ILE A 309 -33.57 -5.62 -4.37
C ILE A 309 -34.95 -5.08 -4.00
N ASN A 310 -34.99 -4.24 -2.96
CA ASN A 310 -36.23 -3.66 -2.47
C ASN A 310 -36.47 -2.30 -3.13
N THR A 311 -37.74 -1.97 -3.38
CA THR A 311 -38.17 -0.62 -3.77
C THR A 311 -37.52 -0.12 -5.06
N LEU A 312 -37.77 -0.84 -6.15
CA LEU A 312 -37.52 -0.36 -7.51
C LEU A 312 -38.72 0.45 -8.00
N GLU A 313 -38.51 1.74 -8.25
CA GLU A 313 -39.55 2.64 -8.75
C GLU A 313 -39.53 2.68 -10.28
N LEU A 314 -40.68 2.37 -10.90
CA LEU A 314 -40.95 2.51 -12.34
C LEU A 314 -41.81 3.74 -12.63
#